data_AF-A0A8H7IHR1-F1
#
_entry.id   AF-A0A8H7IHR1-F1
#
_cell.length_a   1.000
_cell.length_b   1.000
_cell.length_c   1.000
_cell.angle_alpha   90.00
_cell.angle_beta   90.00
_cell.angle_gamma   90.00
#
_symmetry.space_group_name_H-M   'P 1'
#
loop_
_entity.id
_entity.type
_entity.pdbx_description
1 polymer ?
#
loop_
_entity_poly.entity_id
_entity_poly.type
_entity_poly.pdbx_seq_one_letter_code
_entity_poly.pdbx_strand_id
1 'polypeptide(L)'
;MLATFSSAVIASALLASSVKAGDHFILSQCRDLSYTRVDPMTNPGGIGPHVHNIVGASIFSPDSGSPDVLQQAKCSSTMIQDDKSNYWSPLVYYNHGNGSYSPMISSTRIYYFLKPLNGTTPVKAFPRGLRMLGGGYADHRPEQYPPRINAIKWGCSAGAVQGQGNGGSLPGQRPYLPNDAPNGCGVLNAGLFFPSCGDGRLDSDNHL
;
A
#
# COMPACT_ATOMS: atom_id res chain seq x y z
N MET A 1 -26.06 1.44 -71.27
CA MET A 1 -25.51 2.03 -70.04
C MET A 1 -25.64 0.98 -68.94
N LEU A 2 -24.58 0.22 -68.67
CA LEU A 2 -24.51 -0.71 -67.53
C LEU A 2 -23.43 -0.15 -66.59
N ALA A 3 -23.86 0.36 -65.45
CA ALA A 3 -22.95 0.84 -64.41
C ALA A 3 -22.50 -0.37 -63.57
N THR A 4 -21.23 -0.71 -63.67
CA THR A 4 -20.57 -1.68 -62.80
C THR A 4 -20.29 -1.01 -61.45
N PHE A 5 -20.97 -1.45 -60.39
CA PHE A 5 -20.65 -1.06 -59.03
C PHE A 5 -19.47 -1.92 -58.54
N SER A 6 -18.29 -1.32 -58.39
CA SER A 6 -17.13 -1.95 -57.75
C SER A 6 -17.38 -2.08 -56.24
N SER A 7 -17.45 -3.31 -55.75
CA SER A 7 -17.44 -3.61 -54.31
C SER A 7 -16.06 -3.31 -53.73
N ALA A 8 -15.91 -2.17 -53.07
CA ALA A 8 -14.75 -1.88 -52.25
C ALA A 8 -14.82 -2.71 -50.96
N VAL A 9 -14.03 -3.78 -50.88
CA VAL A 9 -13.81 -4.52 -49.64
C VAL A 9 -12.95 -3.65 -48.72
N ILE A 10 -13.59 -2.97 -47.77
CA ILE A 10 -12.87 -2.28 -46.69
C ILE A 10 -12.38 -3.35 -45.71
N ALA A 11 -11.15 -3.81 -45.90
CA ALA A 11 -10.44 -4.60 -44.90
C ALA A 11 -10.19 -3.70 -43.69
N SER A 12 -11.06 -3.81 -42.68
CA SER A 12 -10.81 -3.22 -41.36
C SER A 12 -9.68 -4.00 -40.71
N ALA A 13 -8.44 -3.53 -40.91
CA ALA A 13 -7.32 -3.97 -40.11
C ALA A 13 -7.59 -3.52 -38.67
N LEU A 14 -8.10 -4.45 -37.86
CA LEU A 14 -8.08 -4.35 -36.41
C LEU A 14 -6.61 -4.19 -36.01
N LEU A 15 -6.20 -2.94 -35.78
CA LEU A 15 -5.01 -2.60 -35.02
C LEU A 15 -5.23 -3.16 -33.62
N ALA A 16 -4.88 -4.43 -33.43
CA ALA A 16 -4.55 -4.99 -32.13
C ALA A 16 -3.28 -4.26 -31.67
N SER A 17 -3.47 -3.02 -31.23
CA SER A 17 -2.51 -2.35 -30.37
C SER A 17 -2.34 -3.28 -29.18
N SER A 18 -1.18 -3.91 -29.11
CA SER A 18 -0.73 -4.61 -27.91
C SER A 18 -0.57 -3.54 -26.84
N VAL A 19 -1.67 -3.21 -26.17
CA VAL A 19 -1.63 -2.46 -24.92
C VAL A 19 -0.76 -3.31 -24.01
N LYS A 20 0.51 -2.92 -23.85
CA LYS A 20 1.34 -3.48 -22.78
C LYS A 20 0.51 -3.31 -21.51
N ALA A 21 0.12 -4.41 -20.89
CA ALA A 21 -0.55 -4.38 -19.61
C ALA A 21 0.23 -3.44 -18.69
N GLY A 22 -0.46 -2.50 -18.05
CA GLY A 22 0.19 -1.55 -17.14
C GLY A 22 1.00 -2.32 -16.10
N ASP A 23 2.21 -1.84 -15.80
CA ASP A 23 3.10 -2.47 -14.82
C ASP A 23 2.50 -2.50 -13.41
N HIS A 24 1.63 -1.53 -13.11
CA HIS A 24 0.96 -1.39 -11.83
C HIS A 24 -0.33 -0.58 -11.95
N PHE A 25 -1.22 -0.77 -10.99
CA PHE A 25 -2.38 0.07 -10.71
C PHE A 25 -2.15 0.81 -9.39
N ILE A 26 -2.52 2.10 -9.34
CA ILE A 26 -2.34 2.95 -8.16
C ILE A 26 -3.71 3.38 -7.66
N LEU A 27 -4.06 3.01 -6.44
CA LEU A 27 -5.11 3.71 -5.69
C LEU A 27 -4.54 5.05 -5.25
N SER A 28 -4.71 6.02 -6.13
CA SER A 28 -4.39 7.41 -5.88
C SER A 28 -5.57 8.12 -5.19
N GLN A 29 -5.36 9.33 -4.70
CA GLN A 29 -6.42 10.14 -4.06
C GLN A 29 -7.07 9.47 -2.85
N CYS A 30 -6.29 8.75 -2.04
CA CYS A 30 -6.75 8.25 -0.75
C CYS A 30 -6.91 9.43 0.21
N ARG A 31 -8.10 9.57 0.79
CA ARG A 31 -8.36 10.54 1.86
C ARG A 31 -8.31 9.84 3.21
N ASP A 32 -7.74 10.53 4.19
CA ASP A 32 -7.69 10.05 5.57
C ASP A 32 -9.12 9.93 6.11
N LEU A 33 -9.48 8.73 6.54
CA LEU A 33 -10.77 8.40 7.13
C LEU A 33 -10.79 8.78 8.62
N SER A 34 -9.70 8.49 9.34
CA SER A 34 -9.58 8.74 10.77
C SER A 34 -8.12 8.70 11.24
N TYR A 35 -7.82 9.41 12.32
CA TYR A 35 -6.65 9.18 13.15
C TYR A 35 -7.08 8.54 14.46
N THR A 36 -6.70 7.28 14.67
CA THR A 36 -7.20 6.51 15.81
C THR A 36 -6.19 5.47 16.25
N ARG A 37 -6.33 4.98 17.48
CA ARG A 37 -5.55 3.87 18.02
C ARG A 37 -6.15 2.50 17.68
N VAL A 38 -7.28 2.46 16.98
CA VAL A 38 -7.94 1.21 16.62
C VAL A 38 -7.08 0.44 15.61
N ASP A 39 -6.79 -0.82 15.92
CA ASP A 39 -6.11 -1.76 15.03
C ASP A 39 -6.84 -3.12 15.11
N PRO A 40 -7.74 -3.43 14.16
CA PRO A 40 -8.51 -4.68 14.17
C PRO A 40 -7.68 -5.92 13.83
N MET A 41 -6.43 -5.77 13.35
CA MET A 41 -5.53 -6.89 13.09
C MET A 41 -4.77 -7.29 14.35
N THR A 42 -4.23 -6.32 15.09
CA THR A 42 -3.36 -6.59 16.24
C THR A 42 -4.04 -6.46 17.60
N ASN A 43 -5.11 -5.67 17.68
CA ASN A 43 -5.89 -5.43 18.90
C ASN A 43 -7.41 -5.48 18.62
N PRO A 44 -7.95 -6.63 18.16
CA PRO A 44 -9.36 -6.76 17.83
C PRO A 44 -10.26 -6.43 19.03
N GLY A 45 -11.33 -5.67 18.79
CA GLY A 45 -12.29 -5.23 19.82
C GLY A 45 -11.74 -4.17 20.80
N GLY A 46 -10.51 -3.68 20.61
CA GLY A 46 -9.82 -2.86 21.59
C GLY A 46 -9.12 -1.62 21.03
N ILE A 47 -8.35 -0.99 21.92
CA ILE A 47 -7.52 0.18 21.65
C ILE A 47 -6.07 -0.31 21.52
N GLY A 48 -5.45 -0.05 20.38
CA GLY A 48 -4.05 -0.36 20.11
C GLY A 48 -3.06 0.60 20.80
N PRO A 49 -1.77 0.30 20.74
CA PRO A 49 -0.76 0.99 21.55
C PRO A 49 -0.31 2.36 21.00
N HIS A 50 -0.60 2.68 19.74
CA HIS A 50 -0.22 3.95 19.10
C HIS A 50 -1.32 4.44 18.13
N VAL A 51 -1.19 5.65 17.60
CA VAL A 51 -2.15 6.25 16.66
C VAL A 51 -1.78 5.93 15.23
N HIS A 52 -2.78 5.64 14.41
CA HIS A 52 -2.67 5.26 13.00
C HIS A 52 -3.32 6.34 12.13
N ASN A 53 -2.81 6.54 10.92
CA ASN A 53 -3.56 7.15 9.83
C ASN A 53 -4.31 6.05 9.06
N ILE A 54 -5.63 6.18 8.93
CA ILE A 54 -6.49 5.18 8.31
C ILE A 54 -7.01 5.67 6.95
N VAL A 55 -6.95 4.82 5.93
CA VAL A 55 -7.65 5.00 4.65
C VAL A 55 -8.37 3.70 4.26
N GLY A 56 -9.49 3.80 3.53
CA GLY A 56 -10.24 2.63 3.06
C GLY A 56 -11.72 2.66 3.38
N ALA A 57 -12.28 1.51 3.70
CA ALA A 57 -13.70 1.31 3.96
C ALA A 57 -14.22 2.15 5.15
N SER A 58 -15.38 2.80 4.92
CA SER A 58 -16.08 3.63 5.91
C SER A 58 -16.52 2.93 7.20
N ILE A 59 -16.44 1.60 7.28
CA ILE A 59 -16.82 0.79 8.45
C ILE A 59 -15.62 0.45 9.36
N PHE A 60 -14.47 1.09 9.16
CA PHE A 60 -13.29 0.88 10.00
C PHE A 60 -13.64 1.06 11.49
N SER A 61 -13.48 -0.02 12.25
CA SER A 61 -13.90 -0.13 13.65
C SER A 61 -13.13 -1.27 14.33
N PRO A 62 -13.10 -1.35 15.67
CA PRO A 62 -12.38 -2.41 16.38
C PRO A 62 -12.74 -3.84 15.93
N ASP A 63 -13.92 -4.03 15.35
CA ASP A 63 -14.45 -5.33 14.91
C ASP A 63 -14.40 -5.53 13.38
N SER A 64 -13.86 -4.57 12.63
CA SER A 64 -13.80 -4.64 11.15
C SER A 64 -12.63 -5.47 10.62
N GLY A 65 -12.29 -6.58 11.29
CA GLY A 65 -11.17 -7.45 10.94
C GLY A 65 -11.49 -8.52 9.89
N SER A 66 -12.76 -8.69 9.51
CA SER A 66 -13.18 -9.72 8.55
C SER A 66 -13.65 -9.10 7.23
N PRO A 67 -13.42 -9.80 6.09
CA PRO A 67 -13.88 -9.30 4.79
C PRO A 67 -15.40 -9.17 4.71
N ASP A 68 -16.17 -9.96 5.45
CA ASP A 68 -17.63 -9.89 5.44
C ASP A 68 -18.16 -8.63 6.13
N VAL A 69 -17.49 -8.17 7.20
CA VAL A 69 -17.79 -6.88 7.82
C VAL A 69 -17.39 -5.74 6.89
N LEU A 70 -16.19 -5.80 6.31
CA LEU A 70 -15.70 -4.76 5.39
C LEU A 70 -16.61 -4.54 4.18
N GLN A 71 -17.17 -5.61 3.61
CA GLN A 71 -18.09 -5.52 2.47
C GLN A 71 -19.42 -4.82 2.80
N GLN A 72 -19.76 -4.62 4.08
CA GLN A 72 -20.95 -3.85 4.48
C GLN A 72 -20.71 -2.33 4.43
N ALA A 73 -19.48 -1.89 4.18
CA ALA A 73 -19.15 -0.47 4.10
C ALA A 73 -19.87 0.23 2.94
N LYS A 74 -20.58 1.31 3.25
CA LYS A 74 -21.34 2.09 2.25
C LYS A 74 -20.44 2.76 1.23
N CYS A 75 -19.28 3.26 1.66
CA CYS A 75 -18.30 3.94 0.81
C CYS A 75 -16.87 3.60 1.20
N SER A 76 -15.91 4.02 0.37
CA SER A 76 -14.48 3.95 0.59
C SER A 76 -13.87 5.35 0.52
N SER A 77 -12.82 5.61 1.30
CA SER A 77 -12.06 6.87 1.24
C SER A 77 -11.01 6.89 0.12
N THR A 78 -10.93 5.82 -0.67
CA THR A 78 -10.11 5.74 -1.89
C THR A 78 -10.91 6.15 -3.13
N MET A 79 -10.23 6.28 -4.28
CA MET A 79 -10.88 6.61 -5.55
C MET A 79 -11.78 5.49 -6.11
N ILE A 80 -11.62 4.24 -5.65
CA ILE A 80 -12.41 3.10 -6.11
C ILE A 80 -13.39 2.70 -5.01
N GLN A 81 -14.66 3.06 -5.20
CA GLN A 81 -15.68 2.82 -4.16
C GLN A 81 -15.94 1.34 -3.89
N ASP A 82 -15.67 0.47 -4.85
CA ASP A 82 -15.76 -0.99 -4.70
C ASP A 82 -14.59 -1.59 -3.90
N ASP A 83 -13.49 -0.85 -3.73
CA ASP A 83 -12.42 -1.28 -2.82
C ASP A 83 -12.84 -1.01 -1.37
N LYS A 84 -13.25 -2.09 -0.69
CA LYS A 84 -13.60 -2.09 0.74
C LYS A 84 -12.46 -2.56 1.64
N SER A 85 -11.23 -2.59 1.13
CA SER A 85 -10.07 -2.88 1.97
C SER A 85 -9.76 -1.69 2.89
N ASN A 86 -9.05 -1.96 3.98
CA ASN A 86 -8.52 -0.94 4.88
C ASN A 86 -7.00 -0.97 4.86
N TYR A 87 -6.40 0.22 4.86
CA TYR A 87 -4.96 0.41 4.86
C TYR A 87 -4.63 1.43 5.92
N TRP A 88 -3.60 1.16 6.71
CA TRP A 88 -3.17 2.11 7.72
C TRP A 88 -1.67 2.04 7.97
N SER A 89 -1.16 3.18 8.42
CA SER A 89 0.23 3.37 8.83
C SER A 89 0.27 4.07 10.17
N PRO A 90 1.35 3.94 10.95
CA PRO A 90 1.52 4.72 12.17
C PRO A 90 1.51 6.21 11.83
N LEU A 91 0.76 7.00 12.62
CA LEU A 91 0.78 8.45 12.51
C LEU A 91 2.10 8.97 13.09
N VAL A 92 2.91 9.60 12.23
CA VAL A 92 4.17 10.21 12.64
C VAL A 92 3.88 11.59 13.24
N TYR A 93 4.63 11.95 14.27
CA TYR A 93 4.54 13.25 14.93
C TYR A 93 5.84 14.02 14.81
N TYR A 94 5.73 15.31 14.48
CA TYR A 94 6.84 16.24 14.62
C TYR A 94 6.94 16.64 16.09
N ASN A 95 8.11 16.38 16.69
CA ASN A 95 8.44 16.81 18.04
C ASN A 95 9.07 18.21 17.98
N HIS A 96 8.42 19.21 18.58
CA HIS A 96 8.89 20.60 18.59
C HIS A 96 10.06 20.86 19.55
N GLY A 97 10.50 19.85 20.31
CA GLY A 97 11.59 19.98 21.29
C GLY A 97 11.20 20.69 22.60
N ASN A 98 9.95 21.17 22.69
CA ASN A 98 9.38 21.84 23.88
C ASN A 98 8.34 20.95 24.60
N GLY A 99 8.31 19.65 24.32
CA GLY A 99 7.32 18.71 24.84
C GLY A 99 5.97 18.68 24.09
N SER A 100 5.79 19.51 23.07
CA SER A 100 4.61 19.45 22.19
C SER A 100 4.89 18.69 20.90
N TYR A 101 3.82 18.13 20.35
CA TYR A 101 3.85 17.29 19.15
C TYR A 101 2.77 17.75 18.18
N SER A 102 3.06 17.73 16.89
CA SER A 102 2.06 17.95 15.84
C SER A 102 2.00 16.75 14.90
N PRO A 103 0.80 16.28 14.52
CA PRO A 103 0.68 15.17 13.59
C PRO A 103 1.23 15.58 12.21
N MET A 104 2.03 14.69 11.61
CA MET A 104 2.49 14.84 10.25
C MET A 104 1.47 14.18 9.31
N ILE A 105 0.57 15.00 8.78
CA ILE A 105 -0.49 14.55 7.88
C ILE A 105 0.13 14.01 6.59
N SER A 106 -0.10 12.74 6.31
CA SER A 106 0.48 12.02 5.16
C SER A 106 -0.48 11.95 3.98
N SER A 107 0.04 11.87 2.77
CA SER A 107 -0.74 11.44 1.60
C SER A 107 -0.46 9.97 1.31
N THR A 108 -1.50 9.14 1.31
CA THR A 108 -1.38 7.69 1.10
C THR A 108 -1.60 7.32 -0.36
N ARG A 109 -0.79 6.36 -0.85
CA ARG A 109 -0.96 5.71 -2.15
C ARG A 109 -0.75 4.21 -1.97
N ILE A 110 -1.63 3.41 -2.56
CA ILE A 110 -1.51 1.95 -2.59
C ILE A 110 -1.16 1.53 -4.01
N TYR A 111 -0.13 0.69 -4.14
CA TYR A 111 0.36 0.19 -5.42
C TYR A 111 0.09 -1.30 -5.54
N TYR A 112 -0.65 -1.68 -6.59
CA TYR A 112 -0.82 -3.05 -7.03
C TYR A 112 0.05 -3.29 -8.24
N PHE A 113 1.15 -4.03 -8.07
CA PHE A 113 2.01 -4.39 -9.20
C PHE A 113 1.39 -5.56 -9.97
N LEU A 114 1.24 -5.39 -11.28
CA LEU A 114 0.56 -6.34 -12.16
C LEU A 114 1.55 -7.11 -13.07
N LYS A 115 2.86 -6.85 -12.94
CA LYS A 115 3.90 -7.60 -13.65
C LYS A 115 4.28 -8.91 -12.94
N PRO A 116 4.51 -9.99 -13.70
CA PRO A 116 5.25 -11.15 -13.21
C PRO A 116 6.67 -10.74 -12.78
N LEU A 117 7.09 -11.09 -11.56
CA LEU A 117 8.45 -10.80 -11.10
C LEU A 117 9.52 -11.49 -11.96
N ASN A 118 9.25 -12.71 -12.43
CA ASN A 118 10.13 -13.51 -13.28
C ASN A 118 9.73 -13.50 -14.77
N GLY A 119 8.81 -12.61 -15.17
CA GLY A 119 8.31 -12.52 -16.54
C GLY A 119 7.34 -13.65 -16.98
N THR A 120 7.18 -14.71 -16.18
CA THR A 120 6.45 -15.93 -16.61
C THR A 120 5.32 -16.34 -15.67
N THR A 121 5.42 -16.05 -14.37
CA THR A 121 4.39 -16.44 -13.39
C THR A 121 3.23 -15.45 -13.40
N PRO A 122 2.00 -15.89 -13.73
CA PRO A 122 0.86 -14.98 -13.78
C PRO A 122 0.59 -14.33 -12.43
N VAL A 123 0.35 -13.02 -12.44
CA VAL A 123 -0.12 -12.29 -11.25
C VAL A 123 -1.56 -12.71 -10.95
N LYS A 124 -1.83 -13.06 -9.69
CA LYS A 124 -3.17 -13.43 -9.21
C LYS A 124 -3.69 -12.33 -8.29
N ALA A 125 -5.00 -12.15 -8.27
CA ALA A 125 -5.65 -11.30 -7.29
C ALA A 125 -5.39 -11.83 -5.87
N PHE A 126 -5.29 -10.94 -4.89
CA PHE A 126 -5.19 -11.33 -3.49
C PHE A 126 -6.42 -12.14 -3.08
N PRO A 127 -6.24 -13.23 -2.32
CA PRO A 127 -7.38 -14.01 -1.84
C PRO A 127 -8.22 -13.18 -0.87
N ARG A 128 -9.54 -13.44 -0.85
CA ARG A 128 -10.46 -12.77 0.06
C ARG A 128 -10.03 -13.03 1.51
N GLY A 129 -9.86 -11.95 2.28
CA GLY A 129 -9.47 -12.04 3.69
C GLY A 129 -7.97 -12.10 3.95
N LEU A 130 -7.12 -11.92 2.92
CA LEU A 130 -5.68 -11.78 3.13
C LEU A 130 -5.38 -10.61 4.09
N ARG A 131 -4.55 -10.87 5.08
CA ARG A 131 -4.02 -9.88 6.02
C ARG A 131 -2.52 -9.76 5.85
N MET A 132 -2.02 -8.54 5.91
CA MET A 132 -0.60 -8.25 5.73
C MET A 132 -0.18 -7.18 6.72
N LEU A 133 0.85 -7.47 7.49
CA LEU A 133 1.46 -6.58 8.47
C LEU A 133 2.95 -6.45 8.19
N GLY A 134 3.48 -5.23 8.34
CA GLY A 134 4.92 -4.97 8.32
C GLY A 134 5.36 -4.28 9.60
N GLY A 135 6.48 -4.74 10.16
CA GLY A 135 6.94 -4.34 11.48
C GLY A 135 5.99 -4.77 12.61
N GLY A 136 6.15 -4.15 13.77
CA GLY A 136 5.33 -4.35 14.96
C GLY A 136 5.55 -3.20 15.94
N TYR A 137 4.60 -2.95 16.84
CA TYR A 137 4.69 -1.81 17.77
C TYR A 137 5.93 -1.88 18.69
N ALA A 138 6.34 -3.09 19.08
CA ALA A 138 7.52 -3.31 19.92
C ALA A 138 8.85 -3.33 19.13
N ASP A 139 8.81 -3.12 17.81
CA ASP A 139 10.02 -3.11 17.01
C ASP A 139 10.81 -1.82 17.24
N HIS A 140 11.97 -1.98 17.85
CA HIS A 140 13.02 -0.95 17.87
C HIS A 140 13.99 -1.17 16.72
N ARG A 141 14.86 -0.19 16.43
CA ARG A 141 15.93 -0.34 15.43
C ARG A 141 16.83 -1.53 15.82
N PRO A 142 16.72 -2.71 15.17
CA PRO A 142 17.54 -3.85 15.53
C PRO A 142 18.93 -3.73 14.90
N GLU A 143 19.89 -4.49 15.43
CA GLU A 143 21.20 -4.66 14.78
C GLU A 143 21.07 -5.42 13.44
N GLN A 144 20.15 -6.40 13.39
CA GLN A 144 19.78 -7.14 12.19
C GLN A 144 18.30 -6.97 11.90
N TYR A 145 17.96 -6.56 10.68
CA TYR A 145 16.57 -6.30 10.30
C TYR A 145 15.90 -7.59 9.83
N PRO A 146 14.91 -8.13 10.58
CA PRO A 146 14.12 -9.26 10.11
C PRO A 146 13.30 -8.87 8.87
N PRO A 147 12.83 -9.84 8.07
CA PRO A 147 12.06 -9.58 6.84
C PRO A 147 10.89 -8.60 7.04
N ARG A 148 10.15 -8.69 8.15
CA ARG A 148 9.03 -7.77 8.46
C ARG A 148 9.44 -6.31 8.59
N ILE A 149 10.65 -6.04 9.11
CA ILE A 149 11.19 -4.67 9.24
C ILE A 149 11.82 -4.23 7.92
N ASN A 150 12.47 -5.15 7.19
CA ASN A 150 13.00 -4.86 5.86
C ASN A 150 11.92 -4.50 4.83
N ALA A 151 10.66 -4.91 5.06
CA ALA A 151 9.52 -4.48 4.25
C ALA A 151 9.24 -2.96 4.36
N ILE A 152 9.67 -2.31 5.45
CA ILE A 152 9.45 -0.89 5.69
C ILE A 152 10.66 -0.10 5.18
N LYS A 153 10.42 0.94 4.36
CA LYS A 153 11.45 1.84 3.85
C LYS A 153 11.08 3.28 4.17
N TRP A 154 12.05 4.01 4.70
CA TRP A 154 11.97 5.44 4.95
C TRP A 154 12.97 6.19 4.08
N GLY A 155 12.55 7.32 3.54
CA GLY A 155 13.38 8.22 2.75
C GLY A 155 13.32 9.65 3.27
N CYS A 156 14.38 10.41 3.01
CA CYS A 156 14.49 11.82 3.40
C CYS A 156 14.99 12.66 2.23
N SER A 157 14.08 12.97 1.30
CA SER A 157 14.28 13.84 0.13
C SER A 157 12.98 13.82 -0.71
N ALA A 158 12.88 14.74 -1.68
CA ALA A 158 11.80 14.73 -2.66
C ALA A 158 11.93 13.50 -3.58
N GLY A 159 11.23 12.42 -3.27
CA GLY A 159 11.19 11.21 -4.08
C GLY A 159 10.37 10.12 -3.41
N ALA A 160 9.63 9.33 -4.19
CA ALA A 160 8.93 8.17 -3.65
C ALA A 160 9.94 7.15 -3.12
N VAL A 161 9.68 6.58 -1.95
CA VAL A 161 10.37 5.35 -1.55
C VAL A 161 9.92 4.23 -2.49
N GLN A 162 10.87 3.42 -2.91
CA GLN A 162 10.69 2.30 -3.83
C GLN A 162 11.41 1.09 -3.25
N GLY A 163 10.65 0.00 -3.06
CA GLY A 163 11.19 -1.32 -2.80
C GLY A 163 11.59 -1.97 -4.13
N GLN A 164 12.74 -2.64 -4.15
CA GLN A 164 13.04 -3.60 -5.19
C GLN A 164 12.31 -4.90 -4.83
N GLY A 165 11.75 -5.64 -5.79
CA GLY A 165 10.92 -6.85 -5.59
C GLY A 165 11.56 -8.02 -4.80
N ASN A 166 12.76 -7.83 -4.25
CA ASN A 166 13.50 -8.72 -3.35
C ASN A 166 13.85 -8.04 -2.00
N GLY A 167 13.13 -6.98 -1.59
CA GLY A 167 13.41 -6.24 -0.34
C GLY A 167 14.55 -5.22 -0.43
N GLY A 168 15.11 -4.99 -1.62
CA GLY A 168 16.16 -4.00 -1.86
C GLY A 168 15.67 -2.56 -1.69
N SER A 169 16.61 -1.67 -1.38
CA SER A 169 16.39 -0.24 -1.13
C SER A 169 17.14 0.58 -2.17
N LEU A 170 16.53 1.66 -2.67
CA LEU A 170 17.30 2.67 -3.41
C LEU A 170 18.30 3.38 -2.47
N PRO A 171 19.39 3.96 -3.01
CA PRO A 171 20.28 4.81 -2.25
C PRO A 171 19.51 5.89 -1.48
N GLY A 172 19.81 6.04 -0.18
CA GLY A 172 19.15 7.00 0.71
C GLY A 172 17.86 6.51 1.38
N GLN A 173 17.42 5.26 1.11
CA GLN A 173 16.35 4.63 1.89
C GLN A 173 16.91 3.74 3.00
N ARG A 174 16.20 3.67 4.13
CA ARG A 174 16.58 2.85 5.28
C ARG A 174 15.35 2.28 6.01
N PRO A 175 15.49 1.17 6.75
CA PRO A 175 14.36 0.55 7.44
C PRO A 175 13.97 1.23 8.76
N TYR A 176 14.50 2.42 9.04
CA TYR A 176 14.24 3.20 10.25
C TYR A 176 14.02 4.67 9.91
N LEU A 177 13.42 5.42 10.84
CA LEU A 177 13.22 6.85 10.66
C LEU A 177 14.58 7.57 10.47
N PRO A 178 14.75 8.39 9.42
CA PRO A 178 15.95 9.18 9.18
C PRO A 178 16.40 9.99 10.40
N ASN A 179 17.65 9.82 10.82
CA ASN A 179 18.29 10.64 11.87
C ASN A 179 19.65 11.20 11.45
N ASP A 180 20.03 10.96 10.19
CA ASP A 180 21.32 11.19 9.54
C ASP A 180 21.18 12.21 8.38
N ALA A 181 20.25 13.15 8.51
CA ALA A 181 20.02 14.21 7.53
C ALA A 181 20.59 15.55 8.05
N PRO A 182 21.88 15.85 7.79
CA PRO A 182 22.55 17.03 8.36
C PRO A 182 21.93 18.37 7.94
N ASN A 183 21.26 18.41 6.78
CA ASN A 183 20.55 19.58 6.27
C ASN A 183 19.03 19.53 6.55
N GLY A 184 18.60 18.63 7.44
CA GLY A 184 17.19 18.41 7.74
C GLY A 184 16.46 17.58 6.67
N CYS A 185 15.16 17.36 6.92
CA CYS A 185 14.28 16.56 6.09
C CYS A 185 13.06 17.36 5.61
N GLY A 186 13.09 17.85 4.36
CA GLY A 186 11.99 18.65 3.83
C GLY A 186 10.70 17.85 3.59
N VAL A 187 10.84 16.57 3.23
CA VAL A 187 9.72 15.64 3.07
C VAL A 187 10.14 14.27 3.59
N LEU A 188 9.31 13.69 4.45
CA LEU A 188 9.45 12.32 4.92
C LEU A 188 8.58 11.41 4.04
N ASN A 189 9.20 10.37 3.48
CA ASN A 189 8.49 9.35 2.72
C ASN A 189 8.63 8.00 3.44
N ALA A 190 7.53 7.28 3.58
CA ALA A 190 7.48 5.94 4.16
C ALA A 190 6.77 4.99 3.18
N GLY A 191 7.20 3.74 3.15
CA GLY A 191 6.68 2.74 2.24
C GLY A 191 6.76 1.37 2.86
N LEU A 192 5.72 0.58 2.62
CA LEU A 192 5.61 -0.79 3.08
C LEU A 192 5.49 -1.69 1.85
N PHE A 193 6.41 -2.65 1.73
CA PHE A 193 6.56 -3.50 0.55
C PHE A 193 6.40 -4.96 0.93
N PHE A 194 5.37 -5.60 0.38
CA PHE A 194 5.12 -7.02 0.56
C PHE A 194 5.77 -7.84 -0.57
N PRO A 195 6.15 -9.10 -0.30
CA PRO A 195 6.66 -10.00 -1.34
C PRO A 195 5.66 -10.18 -2.48
N SER A 196 6.17 -10.41 -3.70
CA SER A 196 5.33 -10.72 -4.87
C SER A 196 4.86 -12.18 -4.91
N CYS A 197 5.31 -13.02 -3.99
CA CYS A 197 4.91 -14.41 -3.84
C CYS A 197 4.14 -14.63 -2.53
N GLY A 198 3.28 -15.65 -2.52
CA GLY A 198 2.55 -16.09 -1.34
C GLY A 198 2.35 -17.60 -1.38
N ASP A 199 2.21 -18.22 -0.21
CA ASP A 199 2.00 -19.66 -0.03
C ASP A 199 0.51 -20.05 -0.05
N GLY A 200 -0.38 -19.09 -0.30
CA GLY A 200 -1.83 -19.28 -0.36
C GLY A 200 -2.55 -19.15 0.98
N ARG A 201 -1.83 -18.93 2.08
CA ARG A 201 -2.44 -18.63 3.37
C ARG A 201 -3.00 -17.20 3.39
N LEU A 202 -4.02 -16.98 4.23
CA LEU A 202 -4.64 -15.66 4.45
C LEU A 202 -3.92 -14.85 5.53
N ASP A 203 -3.12 -15.52 6.35
CA ASP A 203 -2.44 -14.93 7.50
C ASP A 203 -1.13 -15.69 7.78
N SER A 204 -0.20 -15.15 8.57
CA SER A 204 1.01 -15.84 9.04
C SER A 204 0.82 -16.40 10.46
N ASP A 205 1.51 -17.50 10.81
CA ASP A 205 1.37 -18.11 12.15
C ASP A 205 1.91 -17.18 13.25
N ASN A 206 2.83 -16.30 12.86
CA ASN A 206 3.41 -15.23 13.65
C ASN A 206 2.88 -13.86 13.21
N HIS A 207 1.55 -13.72 13.10
CA HIS A 207 0.95 -12.43 12.69
C HIS A 207 1.39 -11.26 13.58
N LEU A 208 1.78 -11.53 14.84
CA LEU A 208 2.30 -10.58 15.82
C LEU A 208 3.78 -10.84 16.13
#